data_AF-A0A661B1V1-F1
#
_entry.id   AF-A0A661B1V1-F1
#
_cell.length_a   1.000
_cell.length_b   1.000
_cell.length_c   1.000
_cell.angle_alpha   90.00
_cell.angle_beta   90.00
_cell.angle_gamma   90.00
#
_symmetry.space_group_name_H-M   'P 1'
#
loop_
_entity.id
_entity.type
_entity.pdbx_description
1 polymer ?
#
loop_
_entity_poly.entity_id
_entity_poly.type
_entity_poly.pdbx_seq_one_letter_code
_entity_poly.pdbx_strand_id
1 'polypeptide(L)'
;MPDFPDDIKSRIQELEYRVESEPSPEVFSELADLYRTSENIDRAKTICKKGLELFPDNHDCLLTYARILMDESRLEEAEVTLKKLLDISGEDVGILLLLGQLYTQRDDFTGVKFVAERLSKNFSDDVRAKKFLKFLESKGLLKGQEIPQSTVQKDVNGSETEGRAESKKPTASDVPQFQKKRAKINIPPLEKGPIVPIEDLMHISALLKGIVGVKHVVLLTPNDKTFASKGCPENTARSLGLLLRSFKKALLIAFTSLNFGKWKKGVMELENSTIHIIESNSHLFALVCDEKVSLGALRIAVNTILSKYFHI
;
A
#
# COMPACT_ATOMS: atom_id res chain seq x y z
N MET A 1 -30.47 19.58 11.29
CA MET A 1 -29.15 18.93 11.20
C MET A 1 -28.80 18.52 12.61
N PRO A 2 -28.53 17.23 12.91
CA PRO A 2 -28.20 16.83 14.27
C PRO A 2 -26.86 17.44 14.68
N ASP A 3 -26.81 17.91 15.91
CA ASP A 3 -25.60 18.40 16.56
C ASP A 3 -24.92 17.19 17.21
N PHE A 4 -23.70 16.83 16.78
CA PHE A 4 -23.04 15.57 17.18
C PHE A 4 -21.88 15.86 18.16
N PRO A 5 -22.01 15.52 19.46
CA PRO A 5 -21.07 15.91 20.51
C PRO A 5 -19.91 14.91 20.75
N ASP A 6 -18.98 15.32 21.63
CA ASP A 6 -17.71 14.67 22.01
C ASP A 6 -17.78 13.25 22.63
N ASP A 7 -18.90 12.51 22.52
CA ASP A 7 -19.08 11.21 23.16
C ASP A 7 -19.19 10.01 22.19
N ILE A 8 -18.70 8.85 22.66
CA ILE A 8 -18.59 7.62 21.86
C ILE A 8 -19.96 7.12 21.36
N LYS A 9 -21.05 7.28 22.11
CA LYS A 9 -22.37 6.79 21.71
C LYS A 9 -22.94 7.65 20.58
N SER A 10 -22.82 8.96 20.68
CA SER A 10 -23.19 9.88 19.60
C SER A 10 -22.38 9.62 18.33
N ARG A 11 -21.06 9.35 18.45
CA ARG A 11 -20.22 9.00 17.29
C ARG A 11 -20.62 7.66 16.66
N ILE A 12 -20.98 6.64 17.45
CA ILE A 12 -21.51 5.37 16.94
C ILE A 12 -22.79 5.61 16.13
N GLN A 13 -23.74 6.39 16.65
CA GLN A 13 -25.01 6.66 15.96
C GLN A 13 -24.82 7.43 14.64
N GLU A 14 -23.92 8.42 14.60
CA GLU A 14 -23.57 9.12 13.37
C GLU A 14 -22.98 8.15 12.32
N LEU A 15 -22.04 7.31 12.75
CA LEU A 15 -21.38 6.35 11.86
C LEU A 15 -22.34 5.24 11.38
N GLU A 16 -23.27 4.78 12.22
CA GLU A 16 -24.34 3.86 11.83
C GLU A 16 -25.23 4.46 10.73
N TYR A 17 -25.69 5.70 10.91
CA TYR A 17 -26.45 6.42 9.88
C TYR A 17 -25.65 6.59 8.59
N ARG A 18 -24.34 6.86 8.68
CA ARG A 18 -23.45 6.99 7.52
C ARG A 18 -23.17 5.65 6.82
N VAL A 19 -23.15 4.52 7.53
CA VAL A 19 -23.10 3.18 6.90
C VAL A 19 -24.32 2.90 6.01
N GLU A 20 -25.48 3.46 6.35
CA GLU A 20 -26.72 3.29 5.58
C GLU A 20 -26.89 4.32 4.45
N SER A 21 -26.50 5.58 4.69
CA SER A 21 -26.71 6.69 3.76
C SER A 21 -25.53 6.94 2.80
N GLU A 22 -24.29 6.77 3.26
CA GLU A 22 -23.06 7.09 2.52
C GLU A 22 -21.99 5.98 2.72
N PRO A 23 -22.29 4.72 2.33
CA PRO A 23 -21.42 3.57 2.57
C PRO A 23 -20.04 3.74 1.91
N SER A 24 -19.01 3.79 2.75
CA SER A 24 -17.61 3.98 2.37
C SER A 24 -16.70 3.19 3.31
N PRO A 25 -15.54 2.68 2.83
CA PRO A 25 -14.68 1.82 3.64
C PRO A 25 -14.12 2.54 4.88
N GLU A 26 -13.91 3.85 4.80
CA GLU A 26 -13.54 4.70 5.94
C GLU A 26 -14.60 4.60 7.05
N VAL A 27 -15.89 4.76 6.72
CA VAL A 27 -16.98 4.69 7.69
C VAL A 27 -17.14 3.28 8.27
N PHE A 28 -17.01 2.23 7.44
CA PHE A 28 -17.06 0.84 7.91
C PHE A 28 -15.90 0.50 8.85
N SER A 29 -14.68 0.90 8.51
CA SER A 29 -13.48 0.62 9.33
C SER A 29 -13.47 1.44 10.62
N GLU A 30 -13.93 2.70 10.59
CA GLU A 30 -14.06 3.54 11.78
C GLU A 30 -15.13 3.02 12.73
N LEU A 31 -16.34 2.71 12.25
CA LEU A 31 -17.41 2.15 13.09
C LEU A 31 -17.01 0.79 13.69
N ALA A 32 -16.32 -0.05 12.91
CA ALA A 32 -15.84 -1.33 13.40
C ALA A 32 -14.76 -1.18 14.48
N ASP A 33 -13.76 -0.29 14.32
CA ASP A 33 -12.73 -0.08 15.34
C ASP A 33 -13.29 0.61 16.59
N LEU A 34 -14.30 1.50 16.44
CA LEU A 34 -15.00 2.13 17.56
C LEU A 34 -15.85 1.10 18.34
N TYR A 35 -16.54 0.20 17.65
CA TYR A 35 -17.22 -0.93 18.30
C TYR A 35 -16.23 -1.87 19.01
N ARG A 36 -15.09 -2.16 18.38
CA ARG A 36 -14.04 -3.03 18.94
C ARG A 36 -13.42 -2.44 20.21
N THR A 37 -13.09 -1.16 20.20
CA THR A 37 -12.55 -0.43 21.37
C THR A 37 -13.61 -0.17 22.46
N SER A 38 -14.90 -0.28 22.13
CA SER A 38 -16.02 -0.28 23.08
C SER A 38 -16.40 -1.69 23.55
N GLU A 39 -15.50 -2.68 23.41
CA GLU A 39 -15.66 -4.10 23.78
C GLU A 39 -16.83 -4.84 23.09
N ASN A 40 -17.45 -4.24 22.08
CA ASN A 40 -18.58 -4.82 21.34
C ASN A 40 -18.08 -5.57 20.08
N ILE A 41 -17.33 -6.65 20.33
CA ILE A 41 -16.60 -7.41 19.30
C ILE A 41 -17.54 -8.00 18.24
N ASP A 42 -18.73 -8.49 18.62
CA ASP A 42 -19.72 -9.04 17.68
C ASP A 42 -20.22 -8.01 16.67
N ARG A 43 -20.54 -6.80 17.12
CA ARG A 43 -20.93 -5.70 16.20
C ARG A 43 -19.76 -5.23 15.37
N ALA A 44 -18.57 -5.08 15.98
CA ALA A 44 -17.35 -4.72 15.26
C ALA A 44 -17.11 -5.67 14.07
N LYS A 45 -17.16 -6.97 14.32
CA LYS A 45 -17.00 -8.04 13.33
C LYS A 45 -18.08 -7.99 12.24
N THR A 46 -19.34 -7.77 12.62
CA THR A 46 -20.47 -7.71 11.69
C THR A 46 -20.34 -6.53 10.74
N ILE A 47 -20.08 -5.32 11.27
CA ILE A 47 -19.87 -4.11 10.48
C ILE A 47 -18.62 -4.24 9.60
N CYS A 48 -17.51 -4.76 10.14
CA CYS A 48 -16.28 -4.91 9.38
C CYS A 48 -16.43 -5.91 8.22
N LYS A 49 -17.14 -7.03 8.43
CA LYS A 49 -17.48 -7.97 7.37
C LYS A 49 -18.36 -7.35 6.28
N LYS A 50 -19.41 -6.61 6.64
CA LYS A 50 -20.23 -5.86 5.67
C LYS A 50 -19.39 -4.86 4.86
N GLY A 51 -18.43 -4.21 5.50
CA GLY A 51 -17.44 -3.36 4.83
C GLY A 51 -16.55 -4.13 3.85
N LEU A 52 -16.06 -5.31 4.23
CA LEU A 52 -15.24 -6.17 3.37
C LEU A 52 -16.03 -6.89 2.27
N GLU A 53 -17.34 -7.08 2.41
CA GLU A 53 -18.21 -7.58 1.32
C GLU A 53 -18.33 -6.54 0.19
N LEU A 54 -18.37 -5.25 0.54
CA LEU A 54 -18.42 -4.15 -0.42
C LEU A 54 -17.02 -3.72 -0.91
N PHE A 55 -16.01 -3.81 -0.06
CA PHE A 55 -14.64 -3.31 -0.30
C PHE A 55 -13.57 -4.37 0.10
N PRO A 56 -13.51 -5.52 -0.61
CA PRO A 56 -12.79 -6.74 -0.16
C PRO A 56 -11.27 -6.61 0.00
N ASP A 57 -10.67 -5.62 -0.65
CA ASP A 57 -9.23 -5.34 -0.62
C ASP A 57 -8.91 -3.98 0.01
N ASN A 58 -9.87 -3.34 0.70
CA ASN A 58 -9.61 -2.08 1.40
C ASN A 58 -8.66 -2.30 2.59
N HIS A 59 -7.63 -1.45 2.67
CA HIS A 59 -6.57 -1.54 3.66
C HIS A 59 -7.08 -1.43 5.10
N ASP A 60 -7.89 -0.43 5.40
CA ASP A 60 -8.30 -0.11 6.77
C ASP A 60 -9.39 -1.08 7.26
N CYS A 61 -10.29 -1.53 6.39
CA CYS A 61 -11.21 -2.62 6.70
C CYS A 61 -10.45 -3.92 7.01
N LEU A 62 -9.45 -4.31 6.20
CA LEU A 62 -8.64 -5.52 6.46
C LEU A 62 -7.81 -5.40 7.75
N LEU A 63 -7.26 -4.22 8.03
CA LEU A 63 -6.47 -3.97 9.25
C LEU A 63 -7.35 -4.05 10.51
N THR A 64 -8.54 -3.43 10.47
CA THR A 64 -9.52 -3.51 11.58
C THR A 64 -10.04 -4.94 11.74
N TYR A 65 -10.31 -5.67 10.66
CA TYR A 65 -10.74 -7.07 10.74
C TYR A 65 -9.67 -7.97 11.38
N ALA A 66 -8.39 -7.77 11.04
CA ALA A 66 -7.29 -8.48 11.69
C ALA A 66 -7.21 -8.21 13.20
N ARG A 67 -7.41 -6.96 13.64
CA ARG A 67 -7.49 -6.63 15.09
C ARG A 67 -8.66 -7.34 15.77
N ILE A 68 -9.84 -7.30 15.17
CA ILE A 68 -11.03 -8.01 15.67
C ILE A 68 -10.73 -9.51 15.84
N LEU A 69 -10.09 -10.13 14.85
CA LEU A 69 -9.70 -11.55 14.93
C LEU A 69 -8.67 -11.83 16.04
N MET A 70 -7.73 -10.91 16.31
CA MET A 70 -6.80 -11.04 17.43
C MET A 70 -7.47 -10.89 18.79
N ASP A 71 -8.43 -9.96 18.90
CA ASP A 71 -9.25 -9.78 20.10
C ASP A 71 -10.15 -11.02 20.35
N GLU A 72 -10.64 -11.66 19.28
CA GLU A 72 -11.31 -12.98 19.32
C GLU A 72 -10.36 -14.17 19.59
N SER A 73 -9.04 -13.94 19.73
CA SER A 73 -8.00 -14.98 19.80
C SER A 73 -7.95 -15.96 18.60
N ARG A 74 -8.48 -15.55 17.45
CA ARG A 74 -8.48 -16.31 16.18
C ARG A 74 -7.22 -15.97 15.36
N LEU A 75 -6.07 -16.29 15.95
CA LEU A 75 -4.75 -15.80 15.51
C LEU A 75 -4.37 -16.29 14.10
N GLU A 76 -4.78 -17.49 13.70
CA GLU A 76 -4.50 -18.05 12.38
C GLU A 76 -5.21 -17.25 11.27
N GLU A 77 -6.48 -16.87 11.50
CA GLU A 77 -7.26 -16.06 10.56
C GLU A 77 -6.76 -14.61 10.52
N ALA A 78 -6.36 -14.07 11.67
CA ALA A 78 -5.71 -12.76 11.74
C ALA A 78 -4.40 -12.75 10.94
N GLU A 79 -3.59 -13.81 11.03
CA GLU A 79 -2.32 -13.93 10.31
C GLU A 79 -2.55 -14.02 8.80
N VAL A 80 -3.55 -14.80 8.35
CA VAL A 80 -3.95 -14.86 6.94
C VAL A 80 -4.42 -13.49 6.44
N THR A 81 -5.22 -12.77 7.24
CA THR A 81 -5.72 -11.43 6.91
C THR A 81 -4.57 -10.42 6.79
N LEU A 82 -3.62 -10.43 7.73
CA LEU A 82 -2.45 -9.54 7.71
C LEU A 82 -1.47 -9.88 6.60
N LYS A 83 -1.31 -11.18 6.25
CA LYS A 83 -0.52 -11.60 5.09
C LYS A 83 -1.17 -11.17 3.77
N LYS A 84 -2.49 -11.27 3.64
CA LYS A 84 -3.24 -10.71 2.49
C LYS A 84 -3.00 -9.20 2.39
N LEU A 85 -3.13 -8.47 3.50
CA LEU A 85 -2.91 -7.02 3.55
C LEU A 85 -1.47 -6.63 3.17
N LEU A 86 -0.48 -7.39 3.64
CA LEU A 86 0.93 -7.23 3.30
C LEU A 86 1.23 -7.50 1.82
N ASP A 87 0.58 -8.49 1.21
CA ASP A 87 0.72 -8.80 -0.22
C ASP A 87 0.05 -7.72 -1.11
N ILE A 88 -1.00 -7.03 -0.62
CA ILE A 88 -1.71 -5.95 -1.35
C ILE A 88 -0.97 -4.60 -1.23
N SER A 89 -0.72 -4.15 0.00
CA SER A 89 -0.15 -2.82 0.26
C SER A 89 1.37 -2.79 0.30
N GLY A 90 2.02 -3.97 0.40
CA GLY A 90 3.44 -4.12 0.67
C GLY A 90 3.78 -3.94 2.14
N GLU A 91 5.07 -3.99 2.48
CA GLU A 91 5.52 -3.74 3.85
C GLU A 91 5.20 -2.31 4.31
N ASP A 92 4.40 -2.21 5.37
CA ASP A 92 4.20 -1.04 6.22
C ASP A 92 4.47 -1.41 7.68
N VAL A 93 4.96 -0.44 8.44
CA VAL A 93 5.30 -0.61 9.86
C VAL A 93 4.08 -0.96 10.71
N GLY A 94 2.88 -0.45 10.42
CA GLY A 94 1.65 -0.79 11.13
C GLY A 94 1.27 -2.26 10.99
N ILE A 95 1.41 -2.82 9.78
CA ILE A 95 1.13 -4.24 9.50
C ILE A 95 2.17 -5.13 10.19
N LEU A 96 3.46 -4.76 10.13
CA LEU A 96 4.53 -5.49 10.81
C LEU A 96 4.38 -5.46 12.33
N LEU A 97 4.01 -4.32 12.93
CA LEU A 97 3.73 -4.21 14.35
C LEU A 97 2.58 -5.12 14.78
N LEU A 98 1.49 -5.16 14.00
CA LEU A 98 0.33 -5.99 14.32
C LEU A 98 0.61 -7.49 14.15
N LEU A 99 1.38 -7.88 13.12
CA LEU A 99 1.95 -9.24 13.02
C LEU A 99 2.85 -9.58 14.20
N GLY A 100 3.69 -8.65 14.65
CA GLY A 100 4.55 -8.84 15.83
C GLY A 100 3.74 -9.04 17.11
N GLN A 101 2.66 -8.27 17.29
CA GLN A 101 1.72 -8.45 18.40
C GLN A 101 1.04 -9.82 18.34
N LEU A 102 0.56 -10.24 17.17
CA LEU A 102 -0.05 -11.55 16.93
C LEU A 102 0.91 -12.69 17.27
N TYR A 103 2.13 -12.66 16.75
CA TYR A 103 3.14 -13.69 17.05
C TYR A 103 3.54 -13.68 18.53
N THR A 104 3.54 -12.51 19.19
CA THR A 104 3.75 -12.43 20.65
C THR A 104 2.59 -13.04 21.43
N GLN A 105 1.34 -12.84 20.99
CA GLN A 105 0.14 -13.43 21.59
C GLN A 105 0.06 -14.95 21.39
N ARG A 106 0.72 -15.48 20.35
CA ARG A 106 0.82 -16.92 20.05
C ARG A 106 2.09 -17.60 20.60
N ASP A 107 2.95 -16.89 21.33
CA ASP A 107 4.30 -17.34 21.70
C ASP A 107 5.14 -17.87 20.50
N ASP A 108 4.90 -17.33 19.30
CA ASP A 108 5.61 -17.68 18.07
C ASP A 108 6.89 -16.86 17.95
N PHE A 109 7.93 -17.28 18.69
CA PHE A 109 9.25 -16.64 18.68
C PHE A 109 9.88 -16.54 17.27
N THR A 110 9.53 -17.46 16.36
CA THR A 110 10.03 -17.44 14.97
C THR A 110 9.38 -16.28 14.19
N GLY A 111 8.06 -16.13 14.31
CA GLY A 111 7.32 -14.99 13.77
C GLY A 111 7.76 -13.66 14.38
N VAL A 112 7.96 -13.61 15.70
CA VAL A 112 8.49 -12.43 16.41
C VAL A 112 9.87 -12.03 15.86
N LYS A 113 10.80 -12.98 15.71
CA LYS A 113 12.13 -12.71 15.13
C LYS A 113 12.04 -12.21 13.69
N PHE A 114 11.23 -12.84 12.84
CA PHE A 114 10.98 -12.41 11.47
C PHE A 114 10.49 -10.95 11.39
N VAL A 115 9.54 -10.58 12.25
CA VAL A 115 9.04 -9.19 12.33
C VAL A 115 10.13 -8.23 12.83
N ALA A 116 10.88 -8.61 13.87
CA ALA A 116 11.94 -7.78 14.43
C ALA A 116 13.07 -7.50 13.42
N GLU A 117 13.45 -8.47 12.59
CA GLU A 117 14.40 -8.30 11.49
C GLU A 117 13.87 -7.34 10.41
N ARG A 118 12.58 -7.43 10.05
CA ARG A 118 11.96 -6.52 9.06
C ARG A 118 11.87 -5.09 9.60
N LEU A 119 11.43 -4.92 10.84
CA LEU A 119 11.35 -3.62 11.50
C LEU A 119 12.72 -2.96 11.66
N SER A 120 13.74 -3.70 12.12
CA SER A 120 15.09 -3.15 12.31
C SER A 120 15.77 -2.81 10.99
N LYS A 121 15.53 -3.57 9.92
CA LYS A 121 16.14 -3.34 8.60
C LYS A 121 15.44 -2.24 7.78
N ASN A 122 14.11 -2.27 7.70
CA ASN A 122 13.35 -1.46 6.75
C ASN A 122 12.71 -0.22 7.42
N PHE A 123 12.58 -0.23 8.76
CA PHE A 123 11.95 0.83 9.54
C PHE A 123 12.83 1.25 10.73
N SER A 124 14.15 1.19 10.54
CA SER A 124 15.18 1.49 11.55
C SER A 124 14.98 2.82 12.26
N ASP A 125 14.34 3.79 11.59
CA ASP A 125 14.09 5.14 12.11
C ASP A 125 12.68 5.42 12.63
N ASP A 126 11.70 4.54 12.39
CA ASP A 126 10.34 4.75 12.87
C ASP A 126 10.26 4.61 14.40
N VAL A 127 9.66 5.61 15.06
CA VAL A 127 9.57 5.69 16.52
C VAL A 127 8.74 4.54 17.11
N ARG A 128 7.71 4.05 16.40
CA ARG A 128 6.88 2.92 16.82
C ARG A 128 7.66 1.61 16.68
N ALA A 129 8.38 1.44 15.57
CA ALA A 129 9.29 0.31 15.38
C ALA A 129 10.36 0.25 16.49
N LYS A 130 11.05 1.37 16.78
CA LYS A 130 12.02 1.50 17.88
C LYS A 130 11.41 1.15 19.25
N LYS A 131 10.19 1.62 19.54
CA LYS A 131 9.49 1.29 20.79
C LYS A 131 9.13 -0.19 20.89
N PHE A 132 8.64 -0.79 19.81
CA PHE A 132 8.24 -2.19 19.79
C PHE A 132 9.44 -3.14 19.90
N LEU A 133 10.54 -2.87 19.20
CA LEU A 133 11.78 -3.64 19.34
C LEU A 133 12.29 -3.64 20.78
N LYS A 134 12.33 -2.47 21.44
CA LYS A 134 12.68 -2.36 22.88
C LYS A 134 11.73 -3.14 23.79
N PHE A 135 10.43 -3.16 23.48
CA PHE A 135 9.47 -4.00 24.20
C PHE A 135 9.81 -5.49 24.06
N LEU A 136 10.07 -5.98 22.85
CA LEU A 136 10.46 -7.38 22.61
C LEU A 136 11.77 -7.75 23.32
N GLU A 137 12.78 -6.86 23.29
CA GLU A 137 14.03 -7.01 24.05
C GLU A 137 13.77 -7.11 25.56
N SER A 138 12.96 -6.21 26.12
CA SER A 138 12.65 -6.17 27.57
C SER A 138 11.93 -7.44 28.05
N LYS A 139 11.15 -8.08 27.17
CA LYS A 139 10.45 -9.35 27.41
C LYS A 139 11.33 -10.58 27.16
N GLY A 140 12.57 -10.40 26.70
CA GLY A 140 13.48 -11.50 26.36
C GLY A 140 13.15 -12.22 25.05
N LEU A 141 12.13 -11.77 24.30
CA LEU A 141 11.60 -12.43 23.10
C LEU A 141 12.58 -12.44 21.92
N LEU A 142 13.66 -11.64 22.00
CA LEU A 142 14.75 -11.60 21.01
C LEU A 142 16.04 -12.31 21.46
N LYS A 143 16.06 -12.96 22.64
CA LYS A 143 17.24 -13.69 23.12
C LYS A 143 17.36 -15.06 22.43
N GLY A 144 17.91 -15.06 21.21
CA GLY A 144 18.03 -16.26 20.37
C GLY A 144 18.85 -16.02 19.10
N GLN A 145 20.15 -15.77 19.28
CA GLN A 145 21.22 -15.60 18.27
C GLN A 145 21.05 -14.45 17.26
N GLU A 146 22.06 -13.57 17.26
CA GLU A 146 22.44 -12.56 16.26
C GLU A 146 21.32 -11.96 15.39
N ILE A 147 20.85 -10.79 15.82
CA ILE A 147 20.44 -9.75 14.87
C ILE A 147 21.72 -9.28 14.18
N PRO A 148 21.86 -9.36 12.85
CA PRO A 148 23.07 -8.88 12.17
C PRO A 148 23.21 -7.38 12.37
N GLN A 149 24.13 -6.97 13.25
CA GLN A 149 24.60 -5.58 13.26
C GLN A 149 25.29 -5.34 11.91
N SER A 150 25.01 -4.19 11.29
CA SER A 150 25.46 -3.89 9.93
C SER A 150 26.94 -3.53 9.87
N THR A 151 27.82 -4.53 10.01
CA THR A 151 29.24 -4.44 9.65
C THR A 151 29.42 -4.92 8.22
N VAL A 152 29.42 -3.98 7.26
CA VAL A 152 29.78 -4.28 5.87
C VAL A 152 31.29 -4.43 5.78
N GLN A 153 31.79 -5.66 5.88
CA GLN A 153 33.08 -6.04 5.34
C GLN A 153 32.91 -7.13 4.28
N LYS A 154 33.67 -6.98 3.19
CA LYS A 154 33.77 -7.97 2.12
C LYS A 154 34.65 -9.13 2.61
N ASP A 155 34.36 -10.37 2.18
CA ASP A 155 35.22 -11.05 1.20
C ASP A 155 34.72 -12.48 0.83
N VAL A 156 34.50 -12.66 -0.48
CA VAL A 156 34.98 -13.72 -1.39
C VAL A 156 35.07 -15.22 -0.95
N ASN A 157 34.50 -16.10 -1.81
CA ASN A 157 34.65 -17.58 -1.96
C ASN A 157 34.08 -18.50 -0.85
N GLY A 158 33.59 -19.73 -1.13
CA GLY A 158 33.34 -20.47 -2.39
C GLY A 158 33.05 -21.98 -2.15
N SER A 159 32.52 -22.72 -3.15
CA SER A 159 32.37 -24.22 -3.26
C SER A 159 31.54 -24.98 -2.18
N GLU A 160 30.48 -25.74 -2.52
CA GLU A 160 30.42 -27.19 -2.91
C GLU A 160 30.72 -28.17 -1.72
N THR A 161 30.09 -29.35 -1.49
CA THR A 161 29.17 -30.24 -2.26
C THR A 161 28.45 -31.28 -1.34
N GLU A 162 27.30 -31.81 -1.81
CA GLU A 162 26.67 -33.16 -1.64
C GLU A 162 26.72 -34.05 -0.36
N GLY A 163 25.61 -34.78 -0.09
CA GLY A 163 25.62 -35.98 0.78
C GLY A 163 24.27 -36.52 1.35
N ARG A 164 23.58 -37.39 0.58
CA ARG A 164 22.71 -38.58 0.92
C ARG A 164 22.36 -38.93 2.41
N ALA A 165 21.24 -39.57 2.79
CA ALA A 165 20.32 -40.47 2.05
C ALA A 165 18.88 -40.64 2.67
N GLU A 166 17.98 -41.18 1.84
CA GLU A 166 16.70 -41.93 2.00
C GLU A 166 16.17 -42.30 3.41
N SER A 167 14.85 -42.38 3.71
CA SER A 167 13.63 -42.57 2.88
C SER A 167 12.40 -41.89 3.55
N LYS A 168 11.09 -42.04 3.24
CA LYS A 168 10.28 -43.01 2.45
C LYS A 168 8.97 -42.33 1.94
N LYS A 169 7.87 -43.06 1.72
CA LYS A 169 6.50 -42.56 1.37
C LYS A 169 5.39 -43.41 2.02
N PRO A 170 4.14 -42.90 2.14
CA PRO A 170 3.10 -43.25 1.14
C PRO A 170 2.44 -42.05 0.42
N THR A 171 1.65 -42.36 -0.61
CA THR A 171 0.92 -41.49 -1.56
C THR A 171 -0.55 -41.26 -1.11
N ALA A 172 -1.42 -40.43 -1.73
CA ALA A 172 -1.48 -39.93 -3.12
C ALA A 172 -2.32 -38.63 -3.29
N SER A 173 -2.14 -37.96 -4.45
CA SER A 173 -3.15 -37.37 -5.38
C SER A 173 -4.35 -36.55 -4.85
N ASP A 174 -4.70 -35.34 -5.35
CA ASP A 174 -4.17 -34.53 -6.46
C ASP A 174 -4.46 -33.03 -6.24
N VAL A 175 -3.42 -32.20 -6.15
CA VAL A 175 -3.49 -30.74 -6.44
C VAL A 175 -2.13 -30.32 -7.03
N PRO A 176 -2.07 -29.59 -8.15
CA PRO A 176 -0.81 -29.04 -8.67
C PRO A 176 -0.23 -28.01 -7.68
N GLN A 177 0.71 -28.43 -6.83
CA GLN A 177 1.46 -27.52 -5.97
C GLN A 177 2.38 -26.65 -6.83
N PHE A 178 1.87 -25.48 -7.23
CA PHE A 178 2.69 -24.39 -7.74
C PHE A 178 3.63 -23.91 -6.62
N GLN A 179 4.79 -24.54 -6.51
CA GLN A 179 5.89 -24.07 -5.66
C GLN A 179 6.39 -22.73 -6.21
N LYS A 180 5.75 -21.64 -5.76
CA LYS A 180 6.28 -20.28 -5.93
C LYS A 180 7.59 -20.18 -5.15
N LYS A 181 8.71 -20.52 -5.81
CA LYS A 181 10.01 -19.92 -5.49
C LYS A 181 9.82 -18.41 -5.61
N ARG A 182 9.50 -17.73 -4.50
CA ARG A 182 9.53 -16.26 -4.40
C ARG A 182 10.98 -15.83 -4.64
N ALA A 183 11.33 -15.57 -5.90
CA ALA A 183 12.57 -14.89 -6.23
C ALA A 183 12.63 -13.60 -5.41
N LYS A 184 13.75 -13.33 -4.76
CA LYS A 184 13.97 -12.04 -4.08
C LYS A 184 14.06 -10.97 -5.17
N ILE A 185 12.93 -10.34 -5.51
CA ILE A 185 12.88 -9.21 -6.43
C ILE A 185 13.67 -8.09 -5.75
N ASN A 186 14.88 -7.83 -6.26
CA ASN A 186 15.71 -6.75 -5.79
C ASN A 186 15.17 -5.45 -6.39
N ILE A 187 14.24 -4.81 -5.66
CA ILE A 187 13.62 -3.55 -6.10
C ILE A 187 14.73 -2.47 -6.10
N PRO A 188 15.08 -1.88 -7.24
CA PRO A 188 16.08 -0.82 -7.28
C PRO A 188 15.57 0.39 -6.47
N PRO A 189 16.47 1.17 -5.83
CA PRO A 189 16.09 2.42 -5.21
C PRO A 189 15.36 3.31 -6.21
N LEU A 190 14.32 4.04 -5.77
CA LEU A 190 13.68 5.03 -6.63
C LEU A 190 14.76 6.01 -7.14
N GLU A 191 14.92 6.09 -8.46
CA GLU A 191 15.71 7.13 -9.09
C GLU A 191 15.18 8.49 -8.60
N LYS A 192 16.03 9.27 -7.93
CA LYS A 192 15.71 10.64 -7.55
C LYS A 192 15.72 11.50 -8.81
N GLY A 193 14.59 11.53 -9.51
CA GLY A 193 14.37 12.45 -10.62
C GLY A 193 14.63 13.90 -10.21
N PRO A 194 14.95 14.78 -11.18
CA PRO A 194 15.26 16.18 -10.90
C PRO A 194 14.11 16.85 -10.14
N ILE A 195 14.45 17.59 -9.08
CA ILE A 195 13.48 18.35 -8.30
C ILE A 195 13.05 19.56 -9.12
N VAL A 196 11.83 19.52 -9.67
CA VAL A 196 11.23 20.66 -10.34
C VAL A 196 10.56 21.58 -9.31
N PRO A 197 10.76 22.90 -9.38
CA PRO A 197 10.09 23.88 -8.51
C PRO A 197 8.56 23.70 -8.49
N ILE A 198 7.93 24.03 -7.36
CA ILE A 198 6.48 23.87 -7.21
C ILE A 198 5.74 24.82 -8.16
N GLU A 199 6.30 26.00 -8.40
CA GLU A 199 5.83 27.02 -9.32
C GLU A 199 5.75 26.48 -10.76
N ASP A 200 6.80 25.79 -11.21
CA ASP A 200 6.86 25.15 -12.52
C ASP A 200 5.87 23.98 -12.61
N LEU A 201 5.80 23.12 -11.59
CA LEU A 201 4.83 22.02 -11.54
C LEU A 201 3.37 22.52 -11.60
N MET A 202 3.07 23.61 -10.91
CA MET A 202 1.76 24.27 -10.96
C MET A 202 1.50 24.87 -12.33
N HIS A 203 2.50 25.51 -12.94
CA HIS A 203 2.39 26.08 -14.30
C HIS A 203 2.17 24.99 -15.37
N ILE A 204 2.94 23.89 -15.33
CA ILE A 204 2.76 22.71 -16.19
C ILE A 204 1.36 22.14 -16.01
N SER A 205 0.86 21.99 -14.78
CA SER A 205 -0.50 21.49 -14.52
C SER A 205 -1.58 22.38 -15.13
N ALA A 206 -1.37 23.71 -15.16
CA ALA A 206 -2.28 24.67 -15.77
C ALA A 206 -2.25 24.59 -17.30
N LEU A 207 -1.06 24.48 -17.91
CA LEU A 207 -0.91 24.27 -19.36
C LEU A 207 -1.57 22.97 -19.82
N LEU A 208 -1.35 21.86 -19.08
CA LEU A 208 -1.96 20.57 -19.39
C LEU A 208 -3.50 20.60 -19.23
N LYS A 209 -4.02 21.32 -18.22
CA LYS A 209 -5.47 21.54 -18.06
C LYS A 209 -6.05 22.42 -19.18
N GLY A 210 -5.23 23.27 -19.82
CA GLY A 210 -5.64 24.09 -20.96
C GLY A 210 -5.86 23.32 -22.26
N ILE A 211 -5.50 22.03 -22.32
CA ILE A 211 -5.72 21.20 -23.51
C ILE A 211 -7.22 20.87 -23.63
N VAL A 212 -7.78 21.04 -24.83
CA VAL A 212 -9.19 20.74 -25.12
C VAL A 212 -9.51 19.29 -24.77
N GLY A 213 -10.56 19.08 -23.99
CA GLY A 213 -11.00 17.77 -23.48
C GLY A 213 -10.39 17.38 -22.12
N VAL A 214 -9.36 18.07 -21.62
CA VAL A 214 -8.78 17.81 -20.29
C VAL A 214 -9.54 18.59 -19.22
N LYS A 215 -10.25 17.89 -18.34
CA LYS A 215 -11.01 18.50 -17.24
C LYS A 215 -10.12 18.81 -16.04
N HIS A 216 -9.29 17.85 -15.64
CA HIS A 216 -8.43 17.95 -14.45
C HIS A 216 -7.07 17.29 -14.69
N VAL A 217 -6.03 17.83 -14.06
CA VAL A 217 -4.71 17.22 -14.02
C VAL A 217 -4.34 16.96 -12.57
N VAL A 218 -3.95 15.73 -12.25
CA VAL A 218 -3.39 15.33 -10.96
C VAL A 218 -1.96 14.87 -11.17
N LEU A 219 -1.04 15.38 -10.38
CA LEU A 219 0.39 15.14 -10.45
C LEU A 219 0.84 14.36 -9.21
N LEU A 220 1.67 13.35 -9.39
CA LEU A 220 2.47 12.75 -8.32
C LEU A 220 3.97 13.02 -8.58
N THR A 221 4.64 13.62 -7.60
CA THR A 221 6.08 13.90 -7.66
C THR A 221 6.94 12.67 -7.31
N PRO A 222 8.28 12.71 -7.56
CA PRO A 222 9.19 11.65 -7.14
C PRO A 222 9.12 11.33 -5.64
N ASN A 223 8.88 12.36 -4.81
CA ASN A 223 8.74 12.27 -3.35
C ASN A 223 7.29 12.04 -2.89
N ASP A 224 6.45 11.48 -3.75
CA ASP A 224 5.05 11.09 -3.49
C ASP A 224 4.11 12.20 -2.98
N LYS A 225 4.49 13.48 -3.14
CA LYS A 225 3.58 14.61 -2.95
C LYS A 225 2.65 14.71 -4.16
N THR A 226 1.35 14.82 -3.88
CA THR A 226 0.30 15.02 -4.88
C THR A 226 0.00 16.50 -5.06
N PHE A 227 -0.16 16.94 -6.30
CA PHE A 227 -0.67 18.26 -6.66
C PHE A 227 -1.82 18.13 -7.66
N ALA A 228 -2.67 19.14 -7.78
CA ALA A 228 -3.75 19.14 -8.76
C ALA A 228 -3.92 20.52 -9.40
N SER A 229 -4.32 20.53 -10.67
CA SER A 229 -4.64 21.75 -11.40
C SER A 229 -5.78 22.52 -10.74
N LYS A 230 -5.73 23.86 -10.75
CA LYS A 230 -6.75 24.75 -10.15
C LYS A 230 -8.17 24.33 -10.54
N GLY A 231 -9.05 24.17 -9.55
CA GLY A 231 -10.44 23.75 -9.76
C GLY A 231 -10.63 22.26 -10.06
N CYS A 232 -9.66 21.41 -9.72
CA CYS A 232 -9.91 19.98 -9.50
C CYS A 232 -10.70 19.80 -8.19
N PRO A 233 -11.75 18.96 -8.14
CA PRO A 233 -12.41 18.61 -6.89
C PRO A 233 -11.42 17.94 -5.93
N GLU A 234 -11.55 18.23 -4.64
CA GLU A 234 -10.61 17.75 -3.61
C GLU A 234 -10.61 16.22 -3.50
N ASN A 235 -11.79 15.60 -3.47
CA ASN A 235 -11.95 14.15 -3.47
C ASN A 235 -11.29 13.51 -4.70
N THR A 236 -11.46 14.11 -5.89
CA THR A 236 -10.80 13.65 -7.12
C THR A 236 -9.28 13.73 -7.01
N ALA A 237 -8.74 14.85 -6.52
CA ALA A 237 -7.29 15.03 -6.34
C ALA A 237 -6.70 14.04 -5.33
N ARG A 238 -7.39 13.81 -4.20
CA ARG A 238 -6.99 12.87 -3.14
C ARG A 238 -6.99 11.43 -3.66
N SER A 239 -8.10 10.97 -4.25
CA SER A 239 -8.24 9.60 -4.72
C SER A 239 -7.32 9.27 -5.89
N LEU A 240 -7.15 10.17 -6.86
CA LEU A 240 -6.16 9.99 -7.94
C LEU A 240 -4.73 10.03 -7.42
N GLY A 241 -4.42 10.86 -6.42
CA GLY A 241 -3.10 10.88 -5.78
C GLY A 241 -2.74 9.54 -5.12
N LEU A 242 -3.69 8.96 -4.38
CA LEU A 242 -3.54 7.63 -3.78
C LEU A 242 -3.39 6.54 -4.85
N LEU A 243 -4.23 6.56 -5.88
CA LEU A 243 -4.16 5.64 -7.02
C LEU A 243 -2.79 5.74 -7.72
N LEU A 244 -2.31 6.94 -8.03
CA LEU A 244 -1.00 7.16 -8.66
C LEU A 244 0.15 6.64 -7.80
N ARG A 245 0.09 6.81 -6.47
CA ARG A 245 1.13 6.31 -5.56
C ARG A 245 1.17 4.78 -5.55
N SER A 246 0.01 4.14 -5.43
CA SER A 246 -0.12 2.68 -5.50
C SER A 246 0.31 2.14 -6.88
N PHE A 247 -0.08 2.82 -7.95
CA PHE A 247 0.27 2.47 -9.33
C PHE A 247 1.78 2.61 -9.59
N LYS A 248 2.43 3.69 -9.12
CA LYS A 248 3.90 3.86 -9.16
C LYS A 248 4.64 2.71 -8.49
N LYS A 249 4.18 2.29 -7.30
CA LYS A 249 4.73 1.14 -6.56
C LYS A 249 4.54 -0.17 -7.32
N ALA A 250 3.34 -0.41 -7.86
CA ALA A 250 3.04 -1.59 -8.66
C ALA A 250 3.85 -1.66 -9.96
N LEU A 251 3.99 -0.54 -10.69
CA LEU A 251 4.83 -0.43 -11.88
C LEU A 251 6.29 -0.73 -11.56
N LEU A 252 6.84 -0.17 -10.48
CA LEU A 252 8.21 -0.44 -10.08
C LEU A 252 8.43 -1.94 -9.83
N ILE A 253 7.55 -2.60 -9.08
CA ILE A 253 7.66 -4.04 -8.80
C ILE A 253 7.53 -4.86 -10.09
N ALA A 254 6.48 -4.62 -10.89
CA ALA A 254 6.22 -5.36 -12.11
C ALA A 254 7.37 -5.23 -13.11
N PHE A 255 7.74 -3.99 -13.47
CA PHE A 255 8.74 -3.72 -14.50
C PHE A 255 10.20 -3.93 -14.03
N THR A 256 10.48 -3.99 -12.72
CA THR A 256 11.78 -4.52 -12.23
C THR A 256 11.95 -6.00 -12.58
N SER A 257 10.86 -6.78 -12.62
CA SER A 257 10.89 -8.22 -12.93
C SER A 257 10.77 -8.54 -14.44
N LEU A 258 10.44 -7.54 -15.27
CA LEU A 258 10.15 -7.72 -16.69
C LEU A 258 11.23 -7.09 -17.56
N ASN A 259 11.83 -7.88 -18.46
CA ASN A 259 12.86 -7.41 -19.39
C ASN A 259 12.29 -6.62 -20.59
N PHE A 260 11.19 -5.88 -20.37
CA PHE A 260 10.37 -5.20 -21.38
C PHE A 260 10.57 -3.67 -21.42
N GLY A 261 11.51 -3.14 -20.64
CA GLY A 261 11.85 -1.71 -20.56
C GLY A 261 11.11 -0.94 -19.47
N LYS A 262 11.40 0.37 -19.36
CA LYS A 262 10.72 1.27 -18.41
C LYS A 262 9.32 1.64 -18.91
N TRP A 263 8.31 1.56 -18.03
CA TRP A 263 6.96 2.07 -18.32
C TRP A 263 7.00 3.59 -18.55
N LYS A 264 6.31 4.08 -19.59
CA LYS A 264 6.26 5.52 -19.92
C LYS A 264 4.86 6.14 -19.85
N LYS A 265 3.81 5.39 -20.19
CA LYS A 265 2.43 5.89 -20.20
C LYS A 265 1.41 4.76 -20.29
N GLY A 266 0.18 5.07 -19.91
CA GLY A 266 -0.99 4.20 -20.05
C GLY A 266 -2.28 5.03 -20.11
N VAL A 267 -3.38 4.37 -20.44
CA VAL A 267 -4.72 4.97 -20.46
C VAL A 267 -5.64 4.05 -19.67
N MET A 268 -6.48 4.64 -18.82
CA MET A 268 -7.61 3.96 -18.21
C MET A 268 -8.88 4.49 -18.89
N GLU A 269 -9.68 3.59 -19.44
CA GLU A 269 -10.96 3.92 -20.05
C GLU A 269 -12.07 3.68 -19.01
N LEU A 270 -12.96 4.65 -18.87
CA LEU A 270 -14.18 4.60 -18.07
C LEU A 270 -15.36 4.84 -19.02
N GLU A 271 -16.56 4.47 -18.58
CA GLU A 271 -17.79 4.50 -19.39
C GLU A 271 -17.99 5.79 -20.20
N ASN A 272 -17.64 6.96 -19.65
CA ASN A 272 -17.82 8.27 -20.27
C ASN A 272 -16.58 9.20 -20.14
N SER A 273 -15.39 8.66 -19.86
CA SER A 273 -14.16 9.45 -19.68
C SER A 273 -12.89 8.61 -19.79
N THR A 274 -11.73 9.25 -19.98
CA THR A 274 -10.43 8.57 -19.96
C THR A 274 -9.47 9.23 -18.98
N ILE A 275 -8.54 8.44 -18.43
CA ILE A 275 -7.46 8.93 -17.57
C ILE A 275 -6.15 8.57 -18.24
N HIS A 276 -5.46 9.57 -18.78
CA HIS A 276 -4.16 9.41 -19.39
C HIS A 276 -3.08 9.57 -18.32
N ILE A 277 -2.36 8.50 -18.00
CA ILE A 277 -1.25 8.52 -17.05
C ILE A 277 0.06 8.51 -17.82
N ILE A 278 0.94 9.49 -17.57
CA ILE A 278 2.20 9.70 -18.30
C ILE A 278 3.33 9.91 -17.28
N GLU A 279 4.44 9.21 -17.47
CA GLU A 279 5.70 9.41 -16.72
C GLU A 279 6.60 10.38 -17.48
N SER A 280 7.23 11.30 -16.74
CA SER A 280 8.29 12.18 -17.23
C SER A 280 9.18 12.61 -16.06
N ASN A 281 10.48 12.32 -16.14
CA ASN A 281 11.48 12.64 -15.10
C ASN A 281 11.01 12.26 -13.68
N SER A 282 10.52 11.03 -13.53
CA SER A 282 10.00 10.43 -12.29
C SER A 282 8.76 11.09 -11.69
N HIS A 283 8.11 12.00 -12.44
CA HIS A 283 6.79 12.54 -12.12
C HIS A 283 5.72 11.77 -12.91
N LEU A 284 4.57 11.51 -12.28
CA LEU A 284 3.39 10.97 -12.94
C LEU A 284 2.32 12.05 -13.12
N PHE A 285 1.84 12.22 -14.34
CA PHE A 285 0.75 13.12 -14.71
C PHE A 285 -0.48 12.28 -15.07
N ALA A 286 -1.56 12.40 -14.30
CA ALA A 286 -2.88 11.88 -14.66
C ALA A 286 -3.76 13.00 -15.22
N LEU A 287 -4.12 12.90 -16.49
CA LEU A 287 -5.02 13.84 -17.16
C LEU A 287 -6.41 13.18 -17.26
N VAL A 288 -7.37 13.70 -16.49
CA VAL A 288 -8.77 13.30 -16.54
C VAL A 288 -9.42 14.00 -17.73
N CYS A 289 -9.79 13.23 -18.74
CA CYS A 289 -10.31 13.72 -20.01
C CYS A 289 -11.78 13.31 -20.21
N ASP A 290 -12.54 14.09 -20.98
CA ASP A 290 -13.83 13.62 -21.48
C ASP A 290 -13.68 12.64 -22.66
N GLU A 291 -14.77 11.91 -22.93
CA GLU A 291 -14.91 10.94 -24.01
C GLU A 291 -14.57 11.50 -25.41
N LYS A 292 -14.65 12.83 -25.60
CA LYS A 292 -14.47 13.49 -26.91
C LYS A 292 -13.03 13.93 -27.15
N VAL A 293 -12.10 13.62 -26.24
CA VAL A 293 -10.69 14.02 -26.38
C VAL A 293 -10.02 13.34 -27.58
N SER A 294 -9.43 14.13 -28.48
CA SER A 294 -8.66 13.57 -29.59
C SER A 294 -7.32 13.04 -29.09
N LEU A 295 -7.19 11.71 -28.97
CA LEU A 295 -6.00 11.02 -28.45
C LEU A 295 -4.70 11.44 -29.17
N GLY A 296 -4.78 11.70 -30.48
CA GLY A 296 -3.66 12.18 -31.29
C GLY A 296 -3.24 13.61 -30.92
N ALA A 297 -4.21 14.53 -30.85
CA ALA A 297 -3.95 15.92 -30.48
C ALA A 297 -3.48 16.04 -29.02
N LEU A 298 -4.10 15.31 -28.10
CA LEU A 298 -3.71 15.21 -26.69
C LEU A 298 -2.26 14.75 -26.56
N ARG A 299 -1.88 13.65 -27.23
CA ARG A 299 -0.50 13.14 -27.20
C ARG A 299 0.51 14.18 -27.69
N ILE A 300 0.21 14.90 -28.76
CA ILE A 300 1.10 15.94 -29.31
C ILE A 300 1.21 17.10 -28.31
N ALA A 301 0.08 17.65 -27.85
CA ALA A 301 0.05 18.77 -26.92
C ALA A 301 0.77 18.48 -25.60
N VAL A 302 0.51 17.31 -24.99
CA VAL A 302 1.19 16.90 -23.74
C VAL A 302 2.69 16.75 -23.94
N ASN A 303 3.12 16.07 -25.01
CA ASN A 303 4.56 15.93 -25.31
C ASN A 303 5.22 17.30 -25.51
N THR A 304 4.59 18.22 -26.26
CA THR A 304 5.11 19.57 -26.53
C THR A 304 5.15 20.47 -25.29
N ILE A 305 4.29 20.23 -24.31
CA ILE A 305 4.35 20.92 -23.00
C ILE A 305 5.48 20.30 -22.18
N LEU A 306 5.47 18.99 -21.94
CA LEU A 306 6.43 18.33 -21.06
C LEU A 306 7.88 18.48 -21.55
N SER A 307 8.14 18.44 -22.87
CA SER A 307 9.49 18.57 -23.44
C SER A 307 10.15 19.94 -23.21
N LYS A 308 9.40 20.95 -22.75
CA LYS A 308 9.94 22.29 -22.42
C LYS A 308 10.47 22.39 -20.98
N TYR A 309 9.99 21.54 -20.09
CA TYR A 309 10.31 21.56 -18.65
C TYR A 309 11.12 20.33 -18.23
N PHE A 310 10.93 19.23 -18.95
CA PHE A 310 11.67 17.99 -18.80
C PHE A 310 12.40 17.77 -20.12
N HIS A 311 13.74 17.64 -20.09
CA HIS A 311 14.49 17.21 -21.26
C HIS A 311 14.14 15.74 -21.54
N ILE A 312 13.33 15.50 -22.57
CA ILE A 312 12.83 14.18 -23.02
C ILE A 312 13.72 13.64 -24.15
#